data_AF-A0A356IU79-F1
#
_entry.id   AF-A0A356IU79-F1
#
_cell.length_a   1.000
_cell.length_b   1.000
_cell.length_c   1.000
_cell.angle_alpha   90.00
_cell.angle_beta   90.00
_cell.angle_gamma   90.00
#
_symmetry.space_group_name_H-M   'P 1'
#
loop_
_entity.id
_entity.type
_entity.pdbx_description
1 polymer ?
#
loop_
_entity_poly.entity_id
_entity_poly.type
_entity_poly.pdbx_seq_one_letter_code
_entity_poly.pdbx_strand_id
1 'polypeptide(L)'
;TKERMQKSMGKTGPKSVALGAFFGFISSSCSFAALSTTRALFTKGSGLIPSLAFMLASTNLVVELGIVIAIFLGWQFVVGEYVGGLLLILFVWLLVNLTRKKGLEEKAREHAKKAESGHDQSNSEEKSWKVKIMSKAGWYQVASQYVMEWKMVWKDVTVGFTVAGIIAVFVPTEFFQSLFIGAGQESNSFLQIIAQAIVGPVAAFFTFIGSMGNIPLAAVLFGQGVSFAGVMAFIFSDLVVFKVLRIHAQYYGWKMAIYILLILLCALVSVSLIMHYGFDLLGLLPEPSESKSMADREFFKINYSFFLNLIFIALSGVFICWWYSKKEGSMSTDRSIGDWILLVFTIIAYAWLATGLVLLPLV
;
A
#
# COMPACT_ATOMS: atom_id res chain seq x y z
N THR A 1 2.75 0.78 26.44
CA THR A 1 3.42 0.03 25.36
C THR A 1 3.62 0.83 24.07
N LYS A 2 3.12 2.06 23.91
CA LYS A 2 3.62 2.99 22.87
C LYS A 2 4.90 3.75 23.27
N GLU A 3 5.05 4.05 24.57
CA GLU A 3 6.23 4.75 25.13
C GLU A 3 7.52 3.92 25.11
N ARG A 4 7.46 2.60 25.31
CA ARG A 4 8.66 1.72 25.13
C ARG A 4 9.08 1.63 23.66
N MET A 5 8.12 1.66 22.74
CA MET A 5 8.36 1.73 21.30
C MET A 5 9.07 3.07 20.96
N GLN A 6 8.55 4.18 21.48
CA GLN A 6 9.13 5.51 21.31
C GLN A 6 10.52 5.66 21.94
N LYS A 7 10.74 5.09 23.14
CA LYS A 7 12.02 5.17 23.86
C LYS A 7 13.09 4.24 23.28
N SER A 8 12.70 3.19 22.55
CA SER A 8 13.62 2.24 21.90
C SER A 8 13.92 2.58 20.44
N MET A 9 13.03 3.30 19.75
CA MET A 9 13.30 3.89 18.43
C MET A 9 14.23 5.11 18.59
N GLY A 10 15.52 4.84 18.78
CA GLY A 10 16.59 5.84 18.83
C GLY A 10 16.71 6.70 17.56
N LYS A 11 17.77 7.52 17.47
CA LYS A 11 17.84 8.60 16.45
C LYS A 11 18.29 8.16 15.06
N THR A 12 19.20 7.19 14.92
CA THR A 12 19.81 6.88 13.59
C THR A 12 20.46 5.49 13.45
N GLY A 13 20.52 4.68 14.51
CA GLY A 13 21.29 3.42 14.50
C GLY A 13 20.58 2.25 13.80
N PRO A 14 21.32 1.22 13.32
CA PRO A 14 20.76 0.03 12.68
C PRO A 14 19.78 -0.72 13.60
N LYS A 15 20.04 -0.73 14.91
CA LYS A 15 19.10 -1.27 15.91
C LYS A 15 17.75 -0.54 15.91
N SER A 16 17.75 0.78 15.73
CA SER A 16 16.53 1.59 15.69
C SER A 16 15.74 1.36 14.40
N VAL A 17 16.43 1.10 13.27
CA VAL A 17 15.80 0.73 12.00
C VAL A 17 15.15 -0.64 12.10
N ALA A 18 15.86 -1.65 12.63
CA ALA A 18 15.32 -2.98 12.82
C ALA A 18 14.08 -2.97 13.75
N LEU A 19 14.13 -2.20 14.84
CA LEU A 19 12.96 -2.01 15.71
C LEU A 19 11.82 -1.31 14.98
N GLY A 20 12.10 -0.24 14.23
CA GLY A 20 11.09 0.45 13.42
C GLY A 20 10.41 -0.48 12.44
N ALA A 21 11.19 -1.28 11.70
CA ALA A 21 10.68 -2.26 10.76
C ALA A 21 9.83 -3.34 11.46
N PHE A 22 10.32 -3.89 12.56
CA PHE A 22 9.59 -4.91 13.34
C PHE A 22 8.24 -4.39 13.87
N PHE A 23 8.23 -3.18 14.43
CA PHE A 23 6.98 -2.57 14.89
C PHE A 23 6.06 -2.19 13.73
N GLY A 24 6.60 -1.77 12.59
CA GLY A 24 5.83 -1.49 11.37
C GLY A 24 5.11 -2.73 10.86
N PHE A 25 5.86 -3.83 10.71
CA PHE A 25 5.35 -5.14 10.31
C PHE A 25 4.19 -5.60 11.21
N ILE A 26 4.38 -5.55 12.54
CA ILE A 26 3.33 -5.92 13.51
C ILE A 26 2.13 -4.99 13.42
N SER A 27 2.36 -3.70 13.18
CA SER A 27 1.29 -2.70 13.07
C SER A 27 0.38 -2.96 11.86
N SER A 28 0.92 -3.58 10.79
CA SER A 28 0.21 -3.94 9.54
C SER A 28 -0.93 -2.97 9.24
N SER A 29 -0.57 -1.72 8.93
CA SER A 29 -1.50 -0.60 8.84
C SER A 29 -1.60 -0.14 7.39
N CYS A 30 -2.79 0.24 6.93
CA CYS A 30 -2.95 0.80 5.60
C CYS A 30 -2.03 2.03 5.39
N SER A 31 -1.68 2.36 4.13
CA SER A 31 -0.67 3.40 3.84
C SER A 31 -0.97 4.75 4.51
N PHE A 32 -2.26 5.12 4.66
CA PHE A 32 -2.66 6.36 5.36
C PHE A 32 -2.54 6.27 6.90
N ALA A 33 -2.90 5.13 7.50
CA ALA A 33 -2.69 4.89 8.93
C ALA A 33 -1.20 4.80 9.27
N ALA A 34 -0.40 4.19 8.39
CA ALA A 34 1.05 4.15 8.49
C ALA A 34 1.65 5.57 8.46
N LEU A 35 1.27 6.42 7.49
CA LEU A 35 1.75 7.81 7.38
C LEU A 35 1.47 8.65 8.64
N SER A 36 0.25 8.57 9.17
CA SER A 36 -0.13 9.31 10.38
C SER A 36 0.62 8.82 11.63
N THR A 37 0.83 7.51 11.74
CA THR A 37 1.59 6.88 12.84
C THR A 37 3.08 7.22 12.75
N THR A 38 3.65 7.17 11.54
CA THR A 38 5.01 7.59 11.22
C THR A 38 5.24 9.05 11.58
N ARG A 39 4.30 9.95 11.25
CA ARG A 39 4.35 11.35 11.70
C ARG A 39 4.40 11.45 13.21
N ALA A 40 3.50 10.76 13.92
CA ALA A 40 3.45 10.80 15.38
C ALA A 40 4.74 10.24 16.04
N LEU A 41 5.36 9.21 15.45
CA LEU A 41 6.66 8.69 15.91
C LEU A 41 7.77 9.73 15.69
N PHE A 42 7.76 10.39 14.53
CA PHE A 42 8.71 11.42 14.20
C PHE A 42 8.56 12.68 15.08
N THR A 43 7.35 13.16 15.36
CA THR A 43 7.15 14.34 16.24
C THR A 43 7.56 14.06 17.68
N LYS A 44 7.35 12.82 18.16
CA LYS A 44 7.67 12.36 19.52
C LYS A 44 9.15 11.98 19.73
N GLY A 45 10.02 12.31 18.78
CA GLY A 45 11.47 12.25 18.98
C GLY A 45 12.19 11.11 18.26
N SER A 46 11.49 10.24 17.54
CA SER A 46 12.14 9.26 16.67
C SER A 46 12.89 9.95 15.53
N GLY A 47 14.00 9.36 15.08
CA GLY A 47 14.70 9.82 13.89
C GLY A 47 13.85 9.65 12.63
N LEU A 48 14.15 10.43 11.59
CA LEU A 48 13.50 10.26 10.29
C LEU A 48 13.62 8.83 9.77
N ILE A 49 14.81 8.24 9.86
CA ILE A 49 15.07 6.92 9.26
C ILE A 49 14.28 5.79 9.95
N PRO A 50 14.29 5.64 11.30
CA PRO A 50 13.42 4.67 11.96
C PRO A 50 11.92 4.88 11.69
N SER A 51 11.49 6.14 11.52
CA SER A 51 10.10 6.48 11.20
C SER A 51 9.73 6.03 9.77
N LEU A 52 10.61 6.24 8.80
CA LEU A 52 10.44 5.75 7.43
C LEU A 52 10.53 4.21 7.35
N ALA A 53 11.41 3.59 8.14
CA ALA A 53 11.50 2.13 8.23
C ALA A 53 10.22 1.52 8.80
N PHE A 54 9.62 2.15 9.82
CA PHE A 54 8.29 1.78 10.32
C PHE A 54 7.22 1.91 9.22
N MET A 55 7.23 3.02 8.48
CA MET A 55 6.28 3.27 7.40
C MET A 55 6.34 2.16 6.33
N LEU A 56 7.53 1.92 5.79
CA LEU A 56 7.80 0.94 4.74
C LEU A 56 7.46 -0.48 5.19
N ALA A 57 7.86 -0.86 6.40
CA ALA A 57 7.53 -2.18 6.93
C ALA A 57 6.03 -2.36 7.17
N SER A 58 5.32 -1.28 7.55
CA SER A 58 3.89 -1.34 7.79
C SER A 58 3.05 -1.46 6.52
N THR A 59 3.60 -1.07 5.37
CA THR A 59 2.92 -1.14 4.06
C THR A 59 3.37 -2.32 3.19
N ASN A 60 4.67 -2.62 3.17
CA ASN A 60 5.26 -3.58 2.22
C ASN A 60 5.61 -4.95 2.81
N LEU A 61 5.57 -5.12 4.14
CA LEU A 61 5.77 -6.43 4.77
C LEU A 61 4.45 -7.06 5.23
N VAL A 62 3.31 -6.52 4.81
CA VAL A 62 2.00 -6.98 5.27
C VAL A 62 1.66 -8.34 4.65
N VAL A 63 1.25 -9.28 5.51
CA VAL A 63 0.88 -10.64 5.09
C VAL A 63 -0.30 -10.64 4.12
N GLU A 64 -1.27 -9.75 4.34
CA GLU A 64 -2.43 -9.56 3.47
C GLU A 64 -2.04 -9.26 2.02
N LEU A 65 -1.11 -8.32 1.81
CA LEU A 65 -0.64 -7.96 0.47
C LEU A 65 0.05 -9.15 -0.21
N GLY A 66 0.86 -9.91 0.54
CA GLY A 66 1.50 -11.12 0.04
C GLY A 66 0.48 -12.17 -0.42
N ILE A 67 -0.67 -12.32 0.25
CA ILE A 67 -1.73 -13.24 -0.19
C ILE A 67 -2.34 -12.74 -1.51
N VAL A 68 -2.63 -11.44 -1.64
CA VAL A 68 -3.17 -10.89 -2.89
C VAL A 68 -2.15 -11.07 -4.03
N ILE A 69 -0.88 -10.75 -3.81
CA ILE A 69 0.18 -10.96 -4.81
C ILE A 69 0.29 -12.44 -5.20
N ALA A 70 0.27 -13.37 -4.23
CA ALA A 70 0.31 -14.81 -4.50
C ALA A 70 -0.83 -15.25 -5.42
N ILE A 71 -2.02 -14.71 -5.16
CA ILE A 71 -3.21 -14.99 -5.94
C ILE A 71 -3.05 -14.45 -7.36
N PHE A 72 -2.54 -13.23 -7.55
CA PHE A 72 -2.58 -12.56 -8.85
C PHE A 72 -1.37 -12.79 -9.75
N LEU A 73 -0.18 -12.81 -9.16
CA LEU A 73 1.11 -12.74 -9.84
C LEU A 73 1.99 -13.96 -9.59
N GLY A 74 1.70 -14.76 -8.55
CA GLY A 74 2.48 -15.95 -8.20
C GLY A 74 3.44 -15.73 -7.04
N TRP A 75 4.12 -16.80 -6.62
CA TRP A 75 4.95 -16.81 -5.42
C TRP A 75 6.26 -16.02 -5.57
N GLN A 76 6.79 -15.90 -6.79
CA GLN A 76 8.01 -15.15 -7.08
C GLN A 76 7.84 -13.68 -6.70
N PHE A 77 6.68 -13.10 -7.02
CA PHE A 77 6.34 -11.74 -6.62
C PHE A 77 6.10 -11.59 -5.12
N VAL A 78 5.66 -12.65 -4.42
CA VAL A 78 5.54 -12.63 -2.94
C VAL A 78 6.91 -12.56 -2.30
N VAL A 79 7.85 -13.38 -2.77
CA VAL A 79 9.25 -13.30 -2.32
C VAL A 79 9.85 -11.95 -2.72
N GLY A 80 9.54 -11.49 -3.93
CA GLY A 80 9.83 -10.16 -4.44
C GLY A 80 9.42 -9.05 -3.47
N GLU A 81 8.18 -9.08 -3.01
CA GLU A 81 7.59 -8.10 -2.10
C GLU A 81 8.30 -8.10 -0.74
N TYR A 82 8.46 -9.27 -0.11
CA TYR A 82 9.06 -9.31 1.23
C TYR A 82 10.57 -9.02 1.23
N VAL A 83 11.32 -9.64 0.31
CA VAL A 83 12.76 -9.39 0.19
C VAL A 83 13.01 -7.98 -0.30
N GLY A 84 12.27 -7.53 -1.31
CA GLY A 84 12.32 -6.16 -1.80
C GLY A 84 11.92 -5.14 -0.74
N GLY A 85 10.91 -5.41 0.09
CA GLY A 85 10.52 -4.56 1.23
C GLY A 85 11.64 -4.40 2.26
N LEU A 86 12.37 -5.48 2.57
CA LEU A 86 13.57 -5.40 3.44
C LEU A 86 14.70 -4.61 2.78
N LEU A 87 14.94 -4.85 1.48
CA LEU A 87 15.93 -4.09 0.71
C LEU A 87 15.56 -2.61 0.61
N LEU A 88 14.28 -2.27 0.46
CA LEU A 88 13.77 -0.90 0.43
C LEU A 88 14.12 -0.18 1.72
N ILE A 89 13.88 -0.80 2.87
CA ILE A 89 14.24 -0.23 4.18
C ILE A 89 15.76 0.02 4.25
N LEU A 90 16.57 -0.93 3.76
CA LEU A 90 18.03 -0.79 3.71
C LEU A 90 18.48 0.34 2.78
N PHE A 91 17.93 0.42 1.58
CA PHE A 91 18.26 1.45 0.59
C PHE A 91 17.82 2.84 1.04
N VAL A 92 16.63 2.97 1.64
CA VAL A 92 16.17 4.22 2.22
C VAL A 92 17.06 4.62 3.39
N TRP A 93 17.47 3.69 4.26
CA TRP A 93 18.43 3.97 5.31
C TRP A 93 19.76 4.49 4.75
N LEU A 94 20.29 3.84 3.72
CA LEU A 94 21.55 4.24 3.07
C LEU A 94 21.44 5.61 2.40
N LEU A 95 20.43 5.81 1.56
CA LEU A 95 20.23 7.05 0.80
C LEU A 95 19.97 8.24 1.73
N VAL A 96 19.11 8.08 2.74
CA VAL A 96 18.88 9.14 3.73
C VAL A 96 20.14 9.40 4.53
N ASN A 97 20.88 8.37 4.95
CA ASN A 97 22.11 8.59 5.73
C ASN A 97 23.18 9.36 4.93
N LEU A 98 23.26 9.14 3.62
CA LEU A 98 24.19 9.85 2.73
C LEU A 98 23.73 11.27 2.36
N THR A 99 22.42 11.49 2.19
CA THR A 99 21.90 12.76 1.62
C THR A 99 21.28 13.71 2.65
N ARG A 100 21.05 13.25 3.88
CA ARG A 100 20.35 14.04 4.91
C ARG A 100 21.16 15.26 5.35
N LYS A 101 20.60 16.44 5.12
CA LYS A 101 21.02 17.69 5.78
C LYS A 101 20.28 17.86 7.10
N LYS A 102 20.99 17.98 8.22
CA LYS A 102 20.39 18.10 9.57
C LYS A 102 19.33 19.21 9.68
N GLY A 103 19.56 20.35 9.02
CA GLY A 103 18.62 21.48 9.03
C GLY A 103 17.29 21.24 8.27
N LEU A 104 17.21 20.27 7.36
CA LEU A 104 15.95 19.88 6.71
C LEU A 104 15.09 19.01 7.64
N GLU A 105 15.73 18.12 8.40
CA GLU A 105 15.03 17.25 9.36
C GLU A 105 14.42 18.04 10.52
N GLU A 106 15.15 19.00 11.07
CA GLU A 106 14.65 19.85 12.17
C GLU A 106 13.45 20.69 11.73
N LYS A 107 13.53 21.34 10.55
CA LYS A 107 12.41 22.08 9.97
C LYS A 107 11.19 21.20 9.71
N ALA A 108 11.40 19.99 9.19
CA ALA A 108 10.33 19.02 9.00
C ALA A 108 9.68 18.61 10.33
N ARG A 109 10.47 18.48 11.40
CA ARG A 109 9.98 18.12 12.74
C ARG A 109 9.16 19.24 13.35
N GLU A 110 9.59 20.49 13.22
CA GLU A 110 8.83 21.66 13.66
C GLU A 110 7.49 21.77 12.90
N HIS A 111 7.52 21.57 11.58
CA HIS A 111 6.31 21.58 10.76
C HIS A 111 5.34 20.46 11.17
N ALA A 112 5.86 19.26 11.41
CA ALA A 112 5.05 18.11 11.83
C ALA A 112 4.41 18.32 13.21
N LYS A 113 5.11 18.98 14.16
CA LYS A 113 4.53 19.36 15.46
C LYS A 113 3.40 20.37 15.33
N LYS A 114 3.56 21.38 14.46
CA LYS A 114 2.49 22.36 14.15
C LYS A 114 1.28 21.71 13.47
N ALA A 115 1.49 20.65 12.70
CA ALA A 115 0.41 19.86 12.10
C ALA A 115 -0.26 18.88 13.09
N GLU A 116 0.29 18.69 14.29
CA GLU A 116 -0.26 17.83 15.36
C GLU A 116 -1.18 18.60 16.31
N SER A 117 -0.95 19.91 16.51
CA SER A 117 -1.72 20.78 17.43
C SER A 117 -3.19 21.04 17.05
N GLY A 118 -3.74 20.30 16.07
CA GLY A 118 -5.16 20.34 15.69
C GLY A 118 -5.90 19.01 15.87
N HIS A 119 -5.25 17.95 16.36
CA HIS A 119 -5.87 16.65 16.65
C HIS A 119 -5.44 16.14 18.03
N ASP A 120 -6.25 16.47 19.05
CA ASP A 120 -6.12 15.91 20.39
C ASP A 120 -6.36 14.39 20.36
N GLN A 121 -5.30 13.61 20.27
CA GLN A 121 -5.35 12.21 20.71
C GLN A 121 -5.12 12.17 22.21
N SER A 122 -6.22 12.11 22.94
CA SER A 122 -6.30 11.83 24.37
C SER A 122 -5.34 10.72 24.77
N ASN A 123 -4.48 11.05 25.74
CA ASN A 123 -3.53 10.14 26.36
C ASN A 123 -4.30 9.20 27.30
N SER A 124 -4.89 8.11 26.77
CA SER A 124 -5.56 7.11 27.60
C SER A 124 -4.54 6.09 28.11
N GLU A 125 -4.35 6.04 29.42
CA GLU A 125 -3.54 5.02 30.11
C GLU A 125 -3.95 3.60 29.68
N GLU A 126 -2.99 2.86 29.11
CA GLU A 126 -3.24 1.53 28.53
C GLU A 126 -3.38 0.45 29.61
N LYS A 127 -4.61 -0.05 29.81
CA LYS A 127 -4.83 -1.33 30.50
C LYS A 127 -4.26 -2.49 29.69
N SER A 128 -3.73 -3.50 30.39
CA SER A 128 -3.08 -4.71 29.86
C SER A 128 -3.90 -5.39 28.74
N TRP A 129 -3.24 -5.82 27.66
CA TRP A 129 -3.83 -6.41 26.45
C TRP A 129 -4.82 -7.55 26.73
N LYS A 130 -4.57 -8.35 27.78
CA LYS A 130 -5.47 -9.43 28.23
C LYS A 130 -6.83 -8.91 28.69
N VAL A 131 -6.85 -7.76 29.36
CA VAL A 131 -8.08 -7.10 29.83
C VAL A 131 -8.86 -6.50 28.65
N LYS A 132 -8.17 -6.00 27.62
CA LYS A 132 -8.82 -5.46 26.42
C LYS A 132 -9.54 -6.56 25.63
N ILE A 133 -8.90 -7.70 25.37
CA ILE A 133 -9.49 -8.81 24.58
C ILE A 133 -10.70 -9.44 25.28
N MET A 134 -10.74 -9.46 26.61
CA MET A 134 -11.90 -9.98 27.36
C MET A 134 -13.01 -8.95 27.60
N SER A 135 -12.79 -7.67 27.25
CA SER A 135 -13.76 -6.61 27.53
C SER A 135 -14.67 -6.32 26.33
N LYS A 136 -15.97 -6.11 26.59
CA LYS A 136 -16.91 -5.60 25.56
C LYS A 136 -16.42 -4.29 24.95
N ALA A 137 -15.83 -3.39 25.75
CA ALA A 137 -15.27 -2.13 25.27
C ALA A 137 -14.12 -2.32 24.26
N GLY A 138 -13.26 -3.32 24.46
CA GLY A 138 -12.21 -3.68 23.51
C GLY A 138 -12.77 -4.19 22.18
N TRP A 139 -13.78 -5.06 22.21
CA TRP A 139 -14.45 -5.53 20.99
C TRP A 139 -15.19 -4.43 20.24
N TYR A 140 -15.79 -3.46 20.94
CA TYR A 140 -16.33 -2.26 20.29
C TYR A 140 -15.25 -1.42 19.61
N GLN A 141 -14.06 -1.29 20.22
CA GLN A 141 -12.94 -0.59 19.61
C GLN A 141 -12.45 -1.32 18.35
N VAL A 142 -12.36 -2.65 18.38
CA VAL A 142 -12.04 -3.47 17.20
C VAL A 142 -13.08 -3.30 16.11
N ALA A 143 -14.37 -3.40 16.43
CA ALA A 143 -15.46 -3.20 15.47
C ALA A 143 -15.44 -1.80 14.85
N SER A 144 -15.21 -0.76 15.67
CA SER A 144 -15.08 0.61 15.17
C SER A 144 -13.87 0.79 14.26
N GLN A 145 -12.72 0.21 14.62
CA GLN A 145 -11.54 0.25 13.76
C GLN A 145 -11.80 -0.48 12.45
N TYR A 146 -12.36 -1.69 12.50
CA TYR A 146 -12.71 -2.49 11.33
C TYR A 146 -13.60 -1.73 10.36
N VAL A 147 -14.70 -1.13 10.83
CA VAL A 147 -15.62 -0.36 9.98
C VAL A 147 -14.93 0.89 9.38
N MET A 148 -14.06 1.55 10.15
CA MET A 148 -13.30 2.71 9.67
C MET A 148 -12.29 2.33 8.58
N GLU A 149 -11.53 1.25 8.78
CA GLU A 149 -10.60 0.72 7.76
C GLU A 149 -11.36 0.30 6.50
N TRP A 150 -12.46 -0.44 6.64
CA TRP A 150 -13.30 -0.83 5.50
C TRP A 150 -13.82 0.39 4.72
N LYS A 151 -14.32 1.42 5.42
CA LYS A 151 -14.83 2.66 4.81
C LYS A 151 -13.76 3.42 4.02
N MET A 152 -12.49 3.29 4.39
CA MET A 152 -11.37 3.88 3.66
C MET A 152 -11.00 3.06 2.42
N VAL A 153 -10.99 1.73 2.51
CA VAL A 153 -10.40 0.85 1.49
C VAL A 153 -11.36 0.47 0.36
N TRP A 154 -12.65 0.28 0.65
CA TRP A 154 -13.59 -0.31 -0.32
C TRP A 154 -13.71 0.45 -1.64
N LYS A 155 -13.63 1.79 -1.63
CA LYS A 155 -13.68 2.62 -2.85
C LYS A 155 -12.44 2.43 -3.71
N ASP A 156 -11.26 2.47 -3.09
CA ASP A 156 -9.98 2.33 -3.80
C ASP A 156 -9.86 0.93 -4.43
N VAL A 157 -10.30 -0.11 -3.72
CA VAL A 157 -10.35 -1.49 -4.24
C VAL A 157 -11.36 -1.60 -5.38
N THR A 158 -12.59 -1.11 -5.20
CA THR A 158 -13.64 -1.20 -6.24
C THR A 158 -13.20 -0.50 -7.52
N VAL A 159 -12.67 0.72 -7.41
CA VAL A 159 -12.17 1.48 -8.55
C VAL A 159 -10.97 0.79 -9.17
N GLY A 160 -9.98 0.36 -8.37
CA GLY A 160 -8.77 -0.29 -8.89
C GLY A 160 -9.06 -1.58 -9.66
N PHE A 161 -9.91 -2.45 -9.14
CA PHE A 161 -10.32 -3.68 -9.81
C PHE A 161 -11.13 -3.42 -11.09
N THR A 162 -12.04 -2.44 -11.05
CA THR A 162 -12.86 -2.12 -12.22
C THR A 162 -11.99 -1.52 -13.33
N VAL A 163 -11.11 -0.59 -13.00
CA VAL A 163 -10.17 0.03 -13.94
C VAL A 163 -9.22 -1.04 -14.49
N ALA A 164 -8.66 -1.90 -13.65
CA ALA A 164 -7.80 -3.00 -14.10
C ALA A 164 -8.54 -3.94 -15.07
N GLY A 165 -9.80 -4.29 -14.78
CA GLY A 165 -10.61 -5.12 -15.68
C GLY A 165 -10.91 -4.46 -17.03
N ILE A 166 -11.27 -3.17 -17.03
CA ILE A 166 -11.47 -2.40 -18.27
C ILE A 166 -10.16 -2.33 -19.07
N ILE A 167 -9.06 -2.01 -18.39
CA ILE A 167 -7.74 -1.92 -19.03
C ILE A 167 -7.33 -3.28 -19.62
N ALA A 168 -7.55 -4.38 -18.89
CA ALA A 168 -7.20 -5.72 -19.35
C ALA A 168 -7.92 -6.15 -20.64
N VAL A 169 -9.14 -5.65 -20.87
CA VAL A 169 -9.98 -6.06 -22.01
C VAL A 169 -9.92 -5.05 -23.16
N PHE A 170 -9.92 -3.75 -22.87
CA PHE A 170 -10.09 -2.70 -23.89
C PHE A 170 -8.79 -2.01 -24.29
N VAL A 171 -7.73 -2.08 -23.48
CA VAL A 171 -6.44 -1.46 -23.83
C VAL A 171 -5.60 -2.47 -24.61
N PRO A 172 -5.24 -2.17 -25.86
CA PRO A 172 -4.55 -3.12 -26.71
C PRO A 172 -3.07 -3.24 -26.30
N THR A 173 -2.45 -4.39 -26.58
CA THR A 173 -1.09 -4.72 -26.14
C THR A 173 -0.05 -3.71 -26.64
N GLU A 174 -0.25 -3.13 -27.82
CA GLU A 174 0.65 -2.13 -28.41
C GLU A 174 0.78 -0.87 -27.53
N PHE A 175 -0.29 -0.50 -26.81
CA PHE A 175 -0.23 0.62 -25.87
C PHE A 175 0.79 0.34 -24.76
N PHE A 176 0.76 -0.86 -24.17
CA PHE A 176 1.71 -1.26 -23.14
C PHE A 176 3.13 -1.36 -23.68
N GLN A 177 3.30 -1.90 -24.88
CA GLN A 177 4.62 -1.98 -25.54
C GLN A 177 5.20 -0.60 -25.86
N SER A 178 4.35 0.39 -26.16
CA SER A 178 4.78 1.78 -26.36
C SER A 178 5.17 2.47 -25.06
N LEU A 179 4.46 2.18 -23.98
CA LEU A 179 4.67 2.79 -22.66
C LEU A 179 5.87 2.14 -21.94
N PHE A 180 5.95 0.82 -21.98
CA PHE A 180 7.01 -0.01 -21.41
C PHE A 180 7.89 -0.53 -22.53
N ILE A 181 8.89 0.27 -22.90
CA ILE A 181 9.83 -0.06 -24.00
C ILE A 181 10.44 -1.45 -23.76
N GLY A 182 10.26 -2.36 -24.72
CA GLY A 182 10.75 -3.75 -24.64
C GLY A 182 9.74 -4.75 -24.06
N ALA A 183 8.56 -4.31 -23.62
CA ALA A 183 7.53 -5.24 -23.16
C ALA A 183 7.13 -6.23 -24.28
N GLY A 184 6.96 -7.49 -23.90
CA GLY A 184 6.61 -8.58 -24.84
C GLY A 184 7.78 -9.11 -25.68
N GLN A 185 9.02 -8.65 -25.49
CA GLN A 185 10.21 -9.24 -26.11
C GLN A 185 10.76 -10.39 -25.25
N GLU A 186 11.29 -11.45 -25.88
CA GLU A 186 11.88 -12.61 -25.20
C GLU A 186 13.09 -12.24 -24.32
N SER A 187 13.88 -11.26 -24.76
CA SER A 187 15.03 -10.74 -24.02
C SER A 187 15.00 -9.22 -23.97
N ASN A 188 14.90 -8.65 -22.76
CA ASN A 188 15.01 -7.22 -22.56
C ASN A 188 16.46 -6.80 -22.32
N SER A 189 16.90 -5.74 -23.00
CA SER A 189 18.18 -5.09 -22.71
C SER A 189 18.15 -4.40 -21.34
N PHE A 190 19.32 -4.23 -20.73
CA PHE A 190 19.46 -3.56 -19.43
C PHE A 190 18.78 -2.17 -19.38
N LEU A 191 18.90 -1.39 -20.45
CA LEU A 191 18.29 -0.06 -20.55
C LEU A 191 16.76 -0.11 -20.64
N GLN A 192 16.20 -1.13 -21.30
CA GLN A 192 14.75 -1.35 -21.34
C GLN A 192 14.22 -1.70 -19.96
N ILE A 193 14.91 -2.57 -19.21
CA ILE A 193 14.53 -2.94 -17.85
C ILE A 193 14.54 -1.71 -16.93
N ILE A 194 15.56 -0.85 -17.03
CA ILE A 194 15.60 0.43 -16.31
C ILE A 194 14.43 1.33 -16.71
N ALA A 195 14.18 1.49 -18.01
CA ALA A 195 13.08 2.34 -18.49
C ALA A 195 11.75 1.84 -17.92
N GLN A 196 11.49 0.54 -17.96
CA GLN A 196 10.29 -0.07 -17.39
C GLN A 196 10.20 0.13 -15.86
N ALA A 197 11.31 -0.03 -15.13
CA ALA A 197 11.37 0.21 -13.69
C ALA A 197 11.12 1.67 -13.30
N ILE A 198 11.37 2.63 -14.19
CA ILE A 198 11.07 4.07 -13.98
C ILE A 198 9.63 4.40 -14.40
N VAL A 199 9.15 3.83 -15.51
CA VAL A 199 7.81 4.07 -16.03
C VAL A 199 6.74 3.51 -15.09
N GLY A 200 6.97 2.35 -14.47
CA GLY A 200 6.04 1.77 -13.48
C GLY A 200 5.63 2.76 -12.38
N PRO A 201 6.58 3.34 -11.63
CA PRO A 201 6.31 4.37 -10.64
C PRO A 201 5.61 5.62 -11.18
N VAL A 202 5.95 6.05 -12.39
CA VAL A 202 5.30 7.20 -13.02
C VAL A 202 3.84 6.87 -13.34
N ALA A 203 3.56 5.69 -13.87
CA ALA A 203 2.19 5.22 -14.10
C ALA A 203 1.42 5.13 -12.76
N ALA A 204 2.04 4.54 -11.74
CA ALA A 204 1.47 4.42 -10.40
C ALA A 204 1.18 5.79 -9.76
N PHE A 205 2.03 6.79 -9.99
CA PHE A 205 1.87 8.14 -9.45
C PHE A 205 0.55 8.79 -9.88
N PHE A 206 0.10 8.51 -11.11
CA PHE A 206 -1.15 9.00 -11.68
C PHE A 206 -2.34 8.09 -11.39
N THR A 207 -2.11 6.82 -11.03
CA THR A 207 -3.17 5.97 -10.52
C THR A 207 -3.49 6.37 -9.07
N PHE A 208 -4.70 6.85 -8.82
CA PHE A 208 -5.15 7.27 -7.47
C PHE A 208 -5.38 6.11 -6.50
N ILE A 209 -4.83 4.94 -6.79
CA ILE A 209 -5.15 3.66 -6.20
C ILE A 209 -4.09 3.34 -5.14
N GLY A 210 -4.53 2.90 -3.95
CA GLY A 210 -3.63 2.49 -2.87
C GLY A 210 -2.94 1.15 -3.15
N SER A 211 -2.06 0.74 -2.23
CA SER A 211 -1.26 -0.50 -2.30
C SER A 211 -2.03 -1.73 -2.79
N MET A 212 -3.22 -1.98 -2.22
CA MET A 212 -4.06 -3.14 -2.58
C MET A 212 -4.65 -3.06 -3.99
N GLY A 213 -5.07 -1.89 -4.44
CA GLY A 213 -5.73 -1.77 -5.75
C GLY A 213 -4.73 -1.70 -6.91
N ASN A 214 -3.45 -1.47 -6.64
CA ASN A 214 -2.40 -1.51 -7.65
C ASN A 214 -2.06 -2.95 -8.07
N ILE A 215 -2.26 -3.95 -7.20
CA ILE A 215 -1.90 -5.35 -7.51
C ILE A 215 -2.66 -5.93 -8.72
N PRO A 216 -3.99 -5.75 -8.86
CA PRO A 216 -4.69 -6.17 -10.08
C PRO A 216 -4.13 -5.53 -11.35
N LEU A 217 -3.81 -4.23 -11.31
CA LEU A 217 -3.23 -3.54 -12.46
C LEU A 217 -1.80 -4.02 -12.74
N ALA A 218 -1.02 -4.32 -11.70
CA ALA A 218 0.30 -4.94 -11.81
C ALA A 218 0.23 -6.31 -12.50
N ALA A 219 -0.81 -7.11 -12.20
CA ALA A 219 -1.07 -8.38 -12.88
C ALA A 219 -1.37 -8.19 -14.36
N VAL A 220 -2.14 -7.15 -14.72
CA VAL A 220 -2.36 -6.79 -16.13
C VAL A 220 -1.05 -6.39 -16.79
N LEU A 221 -0.25 -5.52 -16.17
CA LEU A 221 1.06 -5.11 -16.71
C LEU A 221 1.97 -6.32 -16.97
N PHE A 222 2.05 -7.24 -16.01
CA PHE A 222 2.86 -8.45 -16.15
C PHE A 222 2.34 -9.35 -17.29
N GLY A 223 1.02 -9.55 -17.37
CA GLY A 223 0.39 -10.31 -18.45
C GLY A 223 0.59 -9.69 -19.84
N GLN A 224 0.82 -8.38 -19.93
CA GLN A 224 1.15 -7.66 -21.17
C GLN A 224 2.67 -7.65 -21.47
N GLY A 225 3.46 -8.41 -20.71
CA GLY A 225 4.89 -8.61 -20.97
C GLY A 225 5.81 -7.54 -20.36
N VAL A 226 5.33 -6.76 -19.38
CA VAL A 226 6.21 -5.86 -18.61
C VAL A 226 7.14 -6.71 -17.73
N SER A 227 8.43 -6.35 -17.71
CA SER A 227 9.45 -7.06 -16.93
C SER A 227 9.12 -7.09 -15.44
N PHE A 228 9.64 -8.11 -14.76
CA PHE A 228 9.53 -8.22 -13.30
C PHE A 228 10.03 -6.95 -12.57
N ALA A 229 11.08 -6.27 -13.06
CA ALA A 229 11.55 -5.01 -12.48
C ALA A 229 10.48 -3.89 -12.59
N GLY A 230 9.86 -3.75 -13.76
CA GLY A 230 8.81 -2.76 -14.00
C GLY A 230 7.59 -2.99 -13.11
N VAL A 231 7.16 -4.25 -12.99
CA VAL A 231 6.01 -4.64 -12.17
C VAL A 231 6.32 -4.48 -10.66
N MET A 232 7.49 -4.90 -10.19
CA MET A 232 7.90 -4.69 -8.79
C MET A 232 8.00 -3.20 -8.46
N ALA A 233 8.57 -2.39 -9.35
CA ALA A 233 8.64 -0.94 -9.14
C ALA A 233 7.25 -0.31 -9.10
N PHE A 234 6.32 -0.79 -9.93
CA PHE A 234 4.92 -0.36 -9.90
C PHE A 234 4.24 -0.72 -8.57
N ILE A 235 4.43 -1.95 -8.05
CA ILE A 235 3.86 -2.41 -6.77
C ILE A 235 4.38 -1.56 -5.61
N PHE A 236 5.70 -1.35 -5.52
CA PHE A 236 6.34 -0.55 -4.47
C PHE A 236 6.06 0.96 -4.55
N SER A 237 5.39 1.43 -5.60
CA SER A 237 5.11 2.86 -5.80
C SER A 237 3.87 3.35 -5.07
N ASP A 238 3.22 2.52 -4.26
CA ASP A 238 2.10 2.91 -3.40
C ASP A 238 2.42 4.06 -2.43
N LEU A 239 3.70 4.20 -2.04
CA LEU A 239 4.22 5.31 -1.23
C LEU A 239 4.67 6.52 -2.08
N VAL A 240 4.70 6.39 -3.40
CA VAL A 240 5.13 7.40 -4.38
C VAL A 240 3.93 7.78 -5.26
N VAL A 241 2.77 8.01 -4.63
CA VAL A 241 1.57 8.51 -5.32
C VAL A 241 1.22 9.94 -4.90
N PHE A 242 0.49 10.65 -5.75
CA PHE A 242 0.16 12.06 -5.53
C PHE A 242 -0.54 12.33 -4.20
N LYS A 243 -1.47 11.47 -3.78
CA LYS A 243 -2.17 11.59 -2.48
C LYS A 243 -1.18 11.51 -1.31
N VAL A 244 -0.25 10.56 -1.35
CA VAL A 244 0.78 10.36 -0.32
C VAL A 244 1.74 11.55 -0.28
N LEU A 245 2.17 12.04 -1.45
CA LEU A 245 2.97 13.27 -1.56
C LEU A 245 2.28 14.46 -0.89
N ARG A 246 0.98 14.65 -1.14
CA ARG A 246 0.20 15.74 -0.53
C ARG A 246 0.15 15.61 1.00
N ILE A 247 -0.01 14.40 1.53
CA ILE A 247 -0.01 14.14 2.98
C ILE A 247 1.38 14.41 3.57
N HIS A 248 2.44 13.95 2.91
CA HIS A 248 3.81 14.29 3.30
C HIS A 248 4.06 15.80 3.28
N ALA A 249 3.53 16.52 2.29
CA ALA A 249 3.65 17.98 2.21
C ALA A 249 2.91 18.67 3.35
N GLN A 250 1.73 18.18 3.71
CA GLN A 250 0.98 18.66 4.88
C GLN A 250 1.72 18.38 6.20
N TYR A 251 2.40 17.24 6.31
CA TYR A 251 3.07 16.83 7.55
C TYR A 251 4.46 17.47 7.71
N TYR A 252 5.29 17.40 6.68
CA TYR A 252 6.72 17.74 6.75
C TYR A 252 7.10 18.99 5.94
N GLY A 253 6.15 19.58 5.21
CA GLY A 253 6.38 20.67 4.26
C GLY A 253 6.83 20.17 2.88
N TRP A 254 6.51 20.92 1.83
CA TRP A 254 6.77 20.54 0.43
C TRP A 254 8.21 20.14 0.13
N LYS A 255 9.19 20.89 0.65
CA LYS A 255 10.62 20.60 0.43
C LYS A 255 11.00 19.21 0.94
N MET A 256 10.51 18.84 2.12
CA MET A 256 10.79 17.54 2.72
C MET A 256 9.98 16.43 2.04
N ALA A 257 8.74 16.71 1.66
CA ALA A 257 7.88 15.76 0.95
C ALA A 257 8.48 15.34 -0.40
N ILE A 258 8.96 16.30 -1.19
CA ILE A 258 9.65 16.03 -2.46
C ILE A 258 10.96 15.27 -2.22
N TYR A 259 11.71 15.61 -1.18
CA TYR A 259 12.92 14.86 -0.81
C TYR A 259 12.61 13.40 -0.46
N ILE A 260 11.57 13.14 0.35
CA ILE A 260 11.12 11.78 0.68
C ILE A 260 10.69 11.05 -0.60
N LEU A 261 9.90 11.70 -1.45
CA LEU A 261 9.43 11.16 -2.73
C LEU A 261 10.61 10.70 -3.61
N LEU A 262 11.62 11.56 -3.79
CA LEU A 262 12.79 11.25 -4.61
C LEU A 262 13.62 10.12 -4.03
N ILE A 263 13.79 10.07 -2.70
CA ILE A 263 14.51 8.96 -2.05
C ILE A 263 13.76 7.64 -2.23
N LEU A 264 12.44 7.64 -2.02
CA LEU A 264 11.62 6.44 -2.20
C LEU A 264 11.67 5.98 -3.65
N LEU A 265 11.54 6.89 -4.61
CA LEU A 265 11.65 6.59 -6.05
C LEU A 265 13.01 5.99 -6.41
N CYS A 266 14.11 6.59 -5.96
CA CYS A 266 15.45 6.04 -6.19
C CYS A 266 15.62 4.66 -5.54
N ALA A 267 15.11 4.48 -4.31
CA ALA A 267 15.20 3.22 -3.60
C ALA A 267 14.42 2.11 -4.31
N LEU A 268 13.16 2.35 -4.67
CA LEU A 268 12.31 1.33 -5.29
C LEU A 268 12.79 0.96 -6.70
N VAL A 269 13.30 1.90 -7.49
CA VAL A 269 13.88 1.59 -8.80
C VAL A 269 15.12 0.72 -8.61
N SER A 270 16.02 1.11 -7.70
CA SER A 270 17.25 0.36 -7.42
C SER A 270 16.95 -1.06 -6.91
N VAL A 271 16.03 -1.19 -5.96
CA VAL A 271 15.63 -2.48 -5.39
C VAL A 271 14.97 -3.36 -6.45
N SER A 272 14.08 -2.81 -7.27
CA SER A 272 13.40 -3.59 -8.32
C SER A 272 14.38 -4.12 -9.36
N LEU A 273 15.40 -3.33 -9.72
CA LEU A 273 16.48 -3.78 -10.61
C LEU A 273 17.34 -4.87 -9.97
N ILE A 274 17.75 -4.70 -8.71
CA ILE A 274 18.53 -5.69 -7.97
C ILE A 274 17.76 -7.00 -7.85
N MET A 275 16.47 -6.93 -7.55
CA MET A 275 15.62 -8.11 -7.46
C MET A 275 15.46 -8.79 -8.81
N HIS A 276 15.28 -8.03 -9.89
CA HIS A 276 15.17 -8.58 -11.24
C HIS A 276 16.41 -9.37 -11.64
N TYR A 277 17.60 -8.76 -11.57
CA TYR A 277 18.83 -9.47 -11.91
C TYR A 277 19.18 -10.56 -10.89
N GLY A 278 18.81 -10.37 -9.62
CA GLY A 278 18.96 -11.42 -8.60
C GLY A 278 18.15 -12.67 -8.93
N PHE A 279 16.92 -12.50 -9.41
CA PHE A 279 16.05 -13.61 -9.81
C PHE A 279 16.49 -14.21 -11.15
N ASP A 280 16.92 -13.38 -12.09
CA ASP A 280 17.48 -13.80 -13.38
C ASP A 280 18.70 -14.70 -13.20
N LEU A 281 19.64 -14.30 -12.35
CA LEU A 281 20.83 -15.09 -12.01
C LEU A 281 20.51 -16.45 -11.38
N LEU A 282 19.38 -16.54 -10.67
CA LEU A 282 18.91 -17.79 -10.06
C LEU A 282 18.02 -18.61 -11.00
N GLY A 283 17.70 -18.09 -12.19
CA GLY A 283 16.73 -18.71 -13.11
C GLY A 283 15.32 -18.77 -12.53
N LEU A 284 14.98 -17.84 -11.62
CA LEU A 284 13.71 -17.79 -10.89
C LEU A 284 12.78 -16.67 -11.38
N LEU A 285 13.07 -16.04 -12.52
CA LEU A 285 12.17 -15.04 -13.09
C LEU A 285 10.80 -15.68 -13.36
N PRO A 286 9.70 -15.01 -12.97
CA PRO A 286 8.37 -15.52 -13.25
C PRO A 286 8.10 -15.49 -14.75
N GLU A 287 7.46 -16.53 -15.27
CA GLU A 287 6.99 -16.56 -16.65
C GLU A 287 5.57 -15.96 -16.74
N PRO A 288 5.25 -15.17 -17.78
CA PRO A 288 3.91 -14.60 -17.96
C PRO A 288 2.79 -15.66 -18.03
N SER A 289 3.13 -16.87 -18.50
CA SER A 289 2.27 -18.06 -18.55
C SER A 289 1.80 -18.53 -17.16
N GLU A 290 2.57 -18.28 -16.11
CA GLU A 290 2.20 -18.61 -14.72
C GLU A 290 1.17 -17.62 -14.15
N SER A 291 1.07 -16.42 -14.73
CA SER A 291 0.04 -15.45 -14.36
C SER A 291 -1.30 -15.88 -14.95
N LYS A 292 -2.09 -16.61 -14.16
CA LYS A 292 -3.43 -17.02 -14.58
C LYS A 292 -4.28 -15.79 -14.87
N SER A 293 -4.73 -15.65 -16.11
CA SER A 293 -5.73 -14.67 -16.53
C SER A 293 -6.87 -14.63 -15.52
N MET A 294 -7.24 -13.43 -15.07
CA MET A 294 -8.36 -13.26 -14.14
C MET A 294 -9.68 -13.82 -14.68
N ALA A 295 -9.78 -13.94 -16.01
CA ALA A 295 -10.97 -14.45 -16.70
C ALA A 295 -11.17 -15.97 -16.53
N ASP A 296 -10.11 -16.75 -16.33
CA ASP A 296 -10.19 -18.23 -16.31
C ASP A 296 -10.41 -18.81 -14.90
N ARG A 297 -10.70 -17.96 -13.91
CA ARG A 297 -10.91 -18.42 -12.53
C ARG A 297 -12.37 -18.74 -12.26
N GLU A 298 -12.61 -19.95 -11.80
CA GLU A 298 -13.87 -20.31 -11.16
C GLU A 298 -13.96 -19.67 -9.77
N PHE A 299 -14.61 -18.51 -9.68
CA PHE A 299 -14.73 -17.72 -8.45
C PHE A 299 -15.71 -18.30 -7.43
N PHE A 300 -16.70 -19.09 -7.87
CA PHE A 300 -17.74 -19.66 -6.99
C PHE A 300 -17.60 -21.18 -6.89
N LYS A 301 -17.03 -21.65 -5.77
CA LYS A 301 -16.98 -23.07 -5.40
C LYS A 301 -17.53 -23.26 -4.00
N ILE A 302 -18.33 -24.30 -3.78
CA ILE A 302 -18.81 -24.68 -2.45
C ILE A 302 -17.69 -25.48 -1.76
N ASN A 303 -16.71 -24.77 -1.22
CA ASN A 303 -15.57 -25.34 -0.49
C ASN A 303 -15.44 -24.68 0.90
N TYR A 304 -14.39 -25.01 1.63
CA TYR A 304 -14.12 -24.40 2.94
C TYR A 304 -14.00 -22.87 2.86
N SER A 305 -13.49 -22.31 1.76
CA SER A 305 -13.42 -20.86 1.53
C SER A 305 -14.82 -20.23 1.45
N PHE A 306 -15.81 -20.90 0.87
CA PHE A 306 -17.19 -20.42 0.85
C PHE A 306 -17.78 -20.29 2.26
N PHE A 307 -17.61 -21.32 3.10
CA PHE A 307 -18.09 -21.28 4.49
C PHE A 307 -17.32 -20.25 5.33
N LEU A 308 -16.00 -20.13 5.14
CA LEU A 308 -15.19 -19.10 5.77
C LEU A 308 -15.66 -17.69 5.36
N ASN A 309 -15.94 -17.46 4.07
CA ASN A 309 -16.49 -16.19 3.59
C ASN A 309 -17.83 -15.86 4.25
N LEU A 310 -18.72 -16.85 4.42
CA LEU A 310 -20.01 -16.65 5.09
C LEU A 310 -19.82 -16.27 6.56
N ILE A 311 -18.87 -16.90 7.27
CA ILE A 311 -18.50 -16.53 8.64
C ILE A 311 -17.95 -15.10 8.68
N PHE A 312 -17.06 -14.72 7.77
CA PHE A 312 -16.52 -13.36 7.69
C PHE A 312 -17.60 -12.32 7.41
N ILE A 313 -18.56 -12.62 6.53
CA ILE A 313 -19.72 -11.74 6.26
C ILE A 313 -20.57 -11.59 7.52
N ALA A 314 -20.86 -12.68 8.23
CA ALA A 314 -21.62 -12.62 9.48
C ALA A 314 -20.91 -11.79 10.55
N LEU A 315 -19.60 -12.01 10.77
CA LEU A 315 -18.77 -11.23 11.69
C LEU A 315 -18.75 -9.74 11.32
N SER A 316 -18.61 -9.44 10.04
CA SER A 316 -18.62 -8.07 9.52
C SER A 316 -19.96 -7.38 9.82
N GLY A 317 -21.08 -8.09 9.61
CA GLY A 317 -22.42 -7.63 9.95
C GLY A 317 -22.57 -7.32 11.44
N VAL A 318 -22.04 -8.19 12.32
CA VAL A 318 -22.02 -7.96 13.77
C VAL A 318 -21.23 -6.70 14.12
N PHE A 319 -20.04 -6.51 13.56
CA PHE A 319 -19.20 -5.33 13.82
C PHE A 319 -19.84 -4.04 13.33
N ILE A 320 -20.48 -4.06 12.15
CA ILE A 320 -21.24 -2.91 11.63
C ILE A 320 -22.42 -2.59 12.55
N CYS A 321 -23.20 -3.60 12.96
CA CYS A 321 -24.33 -3.42 13.85
C CYS A 321 -23.90 -2.82 15.21
N TRP A 322 -22.82 -3.35 15.80
CA TRP A 322 -22.25 -2.84 17.05
C TRP A 322 -21.72 -1.41 16.92
N TRP A 323 -21.12 -1.05 15.79
CA TRP A 323 -20.67 0.30 15.53
C TRP A 323 -21.85 1.29 15.42
N TYR A 324 -22.91 0.93 14.68
CA TYR A 324 -24.11 1.75 14.56
C TYR A 324 -24.86 1.93 15.88
N SER A 325 -24.94 0.87 16.70
CA SER A 325 -25.70 0.87 17.97
C SER A 325 -25.15 1.82 19.03
N LYS A 326 -23.92 2.33 18.86
CA LYS A 326 -23.26 3.20 19.84
C LYS A 326 -22.98 4.62 19.32
N LYS A 327 -23.46 4.94 18.12
CA LYS A 327 -23.25 6.24 17.50
C LYS A 327 -24.26 7.26 18.02
N GLU A 328 -24.08 7.70 19.26
CA GLU A 328 -24.63 8.98 19.72
C GLU A 328 -23.78 10.10 19.09
N GLY A 329 -24.41 10.98 18.31
CA GLY A 329 -23.80 12.24 17.86
C GLY A 329 -23.27 12.23 16.43
N SER A 330 -23.85 13.11 15.63
CA SER A 330 -23.54 13.43 14.24
C SER A 330 -22.06 13.72 13.98
N MET A 331 -21.49 13.08 12.96
CA MET A 331 -20.25 13.53 12.34
C MET A 331 -20.58 14.00 10.93
N SER A 332 -20.74 15.32 10.75
CA SER A 332 -20.68 15.96 9.45
C SER A 332 -19.27 15.72 8.90
N THR A 333 -19.16 14.81 7.95
CA THR A 333 -17.90 14.59 7.24
C THR A 333 -17.87 15.63 6.13
N ASP A 334 -17.06 16.68 6.31
CA ASP A 334 -16.78 17.60 5.22
C ASP A 334 -16.08 16.79 4.11
N ARG A 335 -16.76 16.63 2.96
CA ARG A 335 -16.28 15.74 1.90
C ARG A 335 -15.19 16.46 1.14
N SER A 336 -13.96 15.98 1.26
CA SER A 336 -12.86 16.41 0.41
C SER A 336 -13.22 16.17 -1.06
N ILE A 337 -12.81 17.08 -1.96
CA ILE A 337 -13.03 16.97 -3.41
C ILE A 337 -12.58 15.61 -3.95
N GLY A 338 -11.48 15.05 -3.41
CA GLY A 338 -11.00 13.72 -3.76
C GLY A 338 -11.98 12.58 -3.39
N ASP A 339 -12.67 12.70 -2.26
CA ASP A 339 -13.66 11.70 -1.81
C ASP A 339 -14.92 11.72 -2.67
N TRP A 340 -15.29 12.91 -3.17
CA TRP A 340 -16.40 13.08 -4.09
C TRP A 340 -16.07 12.48 -5.47
N ILE A 341 -14.89 12.79 -6.02
CA ILE A 341 -14.41 12.21 -7.29
C ILE A 341 -14.37 10.68 -7.20
N LEU A 342 -13.78 10.13 -6.13
CA LEU A 342 -13.74 8.67 -5.93
C LEU A 342 -15.14 8.06 -5.81
N LEU A 343 -16.07 8.73 -5.14
CA LEU A 343 -17.44 8.27 -5.02
C LEU A 343 -18.14 8.22 -6.38
N VAL A 344 -17.96 9.23 -7.22
CA VAL A 344 -18.49 9.25 -8.59
C VAL A 344 -17.92 8.09 -9.41
N PHE A 345 -16.60 7.88 -9.39
CA PHE A 345 -15.97 6.74 -10.07
C PHE A 345 -16.47 5.39 -9.53
N THR A 346 -16.71 5.29 -8.23
CA THR A 346 -17.26 4.07 -7.61
C THR A 346 -18.68 3.79 -8.11
N ILE A 347 -19.54 4.81 -8.22
CA ILE A 347 -20.91 4.65 -8.76
C ILE A 347 -20.85 4.20 -10.23
N ILE A 348 -19.99 4.84 -11.03
CA ILE A 348 -19.79 4.45 -12.44
C ILE A 348 -19.31 3.00 -12.53
N ALA A 349 -18.37 2.60 -11.68
CA ALA A 349 -17.87 1.23 -11.61
C ALA A 349 -18.99 0.23 -11.28
N TYR A 350 -19.84 0.50 -10.29
CA TYR A 350 -20.97 -0.37 -10.00
C TYR A 350 -22.00 -0.41 -11.13
N ALA A 351 -22.30 0.72 -11.76
CA ALA A 351 -23.20 0.76 -12.91
C ALA A 351 -22.63 -0.08 -14.07
N TRP A 352 -21.32 0.02 -14.34
CA TRP A 352 -20.63 -0.78 -15.34
C TRP A 352 -20.70 -2.28 -15.01
N LEU A 353 -20.35 -2.67 -13.79
CA LEU A 353 -20.40 -4.07 -13.36
C LEU A 353 -21.83 -4.63 -13.41
N ALA A 354 -22.83 -3.87 -12.95
CA ALA A 354 -24.22 -4.29 -13.02
C ALA A 354 -24.71 -4.45 -14.46
N THR A 355 -24.34 -3.52 -15.35
CA THR A 355 -24.65 -3.61 -16.79
C THR A 355 -24.02 -4.84 -17.40
N GLY A 356 -22.73 -5.11 -17.11
CA GLY A 356 -22.05 -6.32 -17.56
C GLY A 356 -22.72 -7.60 -17.07
N LEU A 357 -23.17 -7.64 -15.82
CA LEU A 357 -23.85 -8.81 -15.23
C LEU A 357 -25.23 -9.05 -15.86
N VAL A 358 -25.94 -7.99 -16.26
CA VAL A 358 -27.22 -8.06 -16.98
C VAL A 358 -27.05 -8.45 -18.45
N LEU A 359 -25.95 -8.03 -19.09
CA LEU A 359 -25.65 -8.34 -20.50
C LEU A 359 -24.94 -9.69 -20.69
N LEU A 360 -24.30 -10.24 -19.66
CA LEU A 360 -23.62 -11.55 -19.67
C LEU A 360 -24.49 -12.72 -20.18
N PRO A 361 -25.80 -12.82 -19.87
CA PRO A 361 -26.66 -13.85 -20.46
C PRO A 361 -27.14 -13.57 -21.90
N LEU A 362 -26.80 -12.41 -22.49
CA LEU A 362 -27.21 -12.00 -23.84
C LEU A 362 -26.09 -12.12 -24.88
N VAL A 363 -24.86 -12.44 -24.45
CA VAL A 363 -23.64 -12.66 -25.26
C VAL A 363 -23.19 -14.09 -25.03
#